data_AF-A0A3A4R534-F1
#
_entry.id   AF-A0A3A4R534-F1
#
_cell.length_a   1.000
_cell.length_b   1.000
_cell.length_c   1.000
_cell.angle_alpha   90.00
_cell.angle_beta   90.00
_cell.angle_gamma   90.00
#
_symmetry.space_group_name_H-M   'P 1'
#
loop_
_entity.id
_entity.type
_entity.pdbx_description
1 polymer ?
#
loop_
_entity_poly.entity_id
_entity_poly.type
_entity_poly.pdbx_seq_one_letter_code
_entity_poly.pdbx_strand_id
1 'polypeptide(L)'
;MRFLEKIFGKKIENENRSKPFYQNKNDIERLDWFKRTRPWHQVDERIISAFINKFSNHGDGEGMFEVFVVFSMKHGLVHNYCNLKHSEVIDSPELICSIISQQLYNIGTVSLKELLILIDDLARNKEKFKHHYSIVMDAFETAVILDDKQFSAYANLAIAKMLLNKFDESLQYAMKGLYVIREIKKLNIPFHLSKSDEIKNAKENIEEAEDKLSNLVLDLQNKLRD
;
A
#
# COMPACT_ATOMS: atom_id res chain seq x y z
N MET A 1 14.29 33.12 19.64
CA MET A 1 13.58 31.86 19.32
C MET A 1 12.92 31.38 20.60
N ARG A 2 11.57 31.35 20.65
CA ARG A 2 10.83 31.23 21.93
C ARG A 2 10.62 29.75 22.28
N PHE A 3 10.77 29.40 23.56
CA PHE A 3 10.61 28.04 24.13
C PHE A 3 9.36 27.30 23.64
N LEU A 4 8.26 28.01 23.39
CA LEU A 4 7.01 27.46 22.85
C LEU A 4 7.13 26.97 21.39
N GLU A 5 7.96 27.59 20.54
CA GLU A 5 8.22 27.10 19.17
C GLU A 5 9.00 25.77 19.19
N LYS A 6 9.78 25.53 20.24
CA LYS A 6 10.55 24.30 20.44
C LYS A 6 9.69 23.13 20.93
N ILE A 7 8.57 23.43 21.61
CA ILE A 7 7.63 22.43 22.15
C ILE A 7 6.48 22.16 21.17
N PHE A 8 5.94 23.18 20.52
CA PHE A 8 4.72 23.07 19.71
C PHE A 8 4.98 23.15 18.18
N GLY A 9 6.23 23.36 17.76
CA GLY A 9 6.58 23.62 16.37
C GLY A 9 6.14 25.00 15.88
N LYS A 10 6.54 25.37 14.67
CA LYS A 10 6.04 26.60 14.02
C LYS A 10 4.54 26.46 13.75
N LYS A 11 3.76 27.49 14.06
CA LYS A 11 2.32 27.55 13.76
C LYS A 11 2.14 27.50 12.24
N ILE A 12 1.38 26.53 11.73
CA ILE A 12 1.06 26.45 10.30
C ILE A 12 -0.09 27.41 10.02
N GLU A 13 -0.01 28.14 8.90
CA GLU A 13 -1.11 29.02 8.51
C GLU A 13 -2.36 28.19 8.20
N ASN A 14 -3.50 28.55 8.82
CA ASN A 14 -4.76 27.81 8.74
C ASN A 14 -4.72 26.34 9.23
N GLU A 15 -3.77 26.01 10.10
CA GLU A 15 -3.73 24.73 10.80
C GLU A 15 -5.09 24.43 11.47
N ASN A 16 -5.60 23.21 11.31
CA ASN A 16 -6.90 22.74 11.83
C ASN A 16 -8.16 23.39 11.22
N ARG A 17 -8.03 24.11 10.09
CA ARG A 17 -9.18 24.62 9.32
C ARG A 17 -9.40 23.85 8.00
N SER A 18 -8.60 22.84 7.73
CA SER A 18 -8.78 21.98 6.57
C SER A 18 -10.05 21.15 6.72
N LYS A 19 -10.88 21.13 5.68
CA LYS A 19 -11.98 20.16 5.58
C LYS A 19 -11.43 18.72 5.59
N PRO A 20 -12.23 17.69 5.92
CA PRO A 20 -11.82 16.29 5.81
C PRO A 20 -11.24 15.94 4.43
N PHE A 21 -10.29 15.00 4.36
CA PHE A 21 -9.56 14.70 3.12
C PHE A 21 -10.48 14.32 1.95
N TYR A 22 -11.51 13.49 2.21
CA TYR A 22 -12.49 13.06 1.20
C TYR A 22 -13.31 14.19 0.56
N GLN A 23 -13.32 15.39 1.16
CA GLN A 23 -14.04 16.54 0.61
C GLN A 23 -13.22 17.32 -0.42
N ASN A 24 -11.95 16.98 -0.65
CA ASN A 24 -11.08 17.61 -1.64
C ASN A 24 -11.36 17.01 -3.03
N LYS A 25 -11.85 17.84 -3.95
CA LYS A 25 -12.39 17.41 -5.26
C LYS A 25 -11.37 17.39 -6.39
N ASN A 26 -10.22 18.00 -6.18
CA ASN A 26 -9.18 18.14 -7.20
C ASN A 26 -7.80 18.16 -6.55
N ASP A 27 -6.78 18.03 -7.39
CA ASP A 27 -5.38 17.88 -6.98
C ASP A 27 -4.85 19.12 -6.25
N ILE A 28 -5.31 20.32 -6.62
CA ILE A 28 -4.92 21.58 -5.96
C ILE A 28 -5.43 21.59 -4.53
N GLU A 29 -6.70 21.23 -4.31
CA GLU A 29 -7.30 21.12 -2.98
C GLU A 29 -6.61 20.05 -2.13
N ARG A 30 -6.31 18.88 -2.72
CA ARG A 30 -5.60 17.79 -2.03
C ARG A 30 -4.20 18.24 -1.60
N LEU A 31 -3.47 18.91 -2.47
CA LEU A 31 -2.13 19.44 -2.19
C LEU A 31 -2.14 20.49 -1.07
N ASP A 32 -3.08 21.43 -1.11
CA ASP A 32 -3.26 22.44 -0.06
C ASP A 32 -3.61 21.79 1.29
N TRP A 33 -4.45 20.74 1.27
CA TRP A 33 -4.78 19.99 2.48
C TRP A 33 -3.54 19.38 3.14
N PHE A 34 -2.66 18.73 2.37
CA PHE A 34 -1.42 18.14 2.91
C PHE A 34 -0.49 19.22 3.49
N LYS A 35 -0.34 20.37 2.83
CA LYS A 35 0.48 21.50 3.31
C LYS A 35 0.02 22.05 4.67
N ARG A 36 -1.27 21.92 5.00
CA ARG A 36 -1.88 22.48 6.23
C ARG A 36 -2.12 21.45 7.33
N THR A 37 -1.93 20.16 7.06
CA THR A 37 -2.32 19.08 7.97
C THR A 37 -1.11 18.45 8.65
N ARG A 38 -1.12 18.32 9.98
CA ARG A 38 -0.10 17.54 10.70
C ARG A 38 -0.39 16.04 10.65
N PRO A 39 0.62 15.16 10.53
CA PRO A 39 2.05 15.46 10.32
C PRO A 39 2.45 15.71 8.85
N TRP A 40 1.51 15.61 7.91
CA TRP A 40 1.74 15.69 6.47
C TRP A 40 2.43 16.95 5.94
N HIS A 41 2.25 18.11 6.57
CA HIS A 41 2.92 19.38 6.22
C HIS A 41 4.46 19.31 6.18
N GLN A 42 5.05 18.26 6.75
CA GLN A 42 6.49 18.02 6.75
C GLN A 42 6.99 17.18 5.56
N VAL A 43 6.08 16.53 4.83
CA VAL A 43 6.39 15.69 3.68
C VAL A 43 6.69 16.60 2.48
N ASP A 44 7.72 16.25 1.72
CA ASP A 44 8.13 17.00 0.52
C ASP A 44 7.00 17.02 -0.51
N GLU A 45 6.79 18.17 -1.15
CA GLU A 45 5.71 18.38 -2.12
C GLU A 45 5.80 17.43 -3.31
N ARG A 46 7.01 17.02 -3.72
CA ARG A 46 7.22 16.06 -4.81
C ARG A 46 6.67 14.69 -4.46
N ILE A 47 6.82 14.26 -3.21
CA ILE A 47 6.27 13.00 -2.69
C ILE A 47 4.74 13.06 -2.68
N ILE A 48 4.18 14.15 -2.16
CA ILE A 48 2.73 14.35 -2.14
C ILE A 48 2.16 14.35 -3.56
N SER A 49 2.83 15.04 -4.48
CA SER A 49 2.43 15.10 -5.89
C SER A 49 2.49 13.71 -6.55
N ALA A 50 3.49 12.90 -6.22
CA ALA A 50 3.57 11.51 -6.67
C ALA A 50 2.36 10.69 -6.19
N PHE A 51 1.96 10.81 -4.93
CA PHE A 51 0.76 10.14 -4.41
C PHE A 51 -0.51 10.62 -5.13
N ILE A 52 -0.71 11.94 -5.22
CA ILE A 52 -1.90 12.52 -5.88
C ILE A 52 -2.01 12.01 -7.32
N ASN A 53 -0.93 12.06 -8.09
CA ASN A 53 -0.91 11.57 -9.46
C ASN A 53 -1.28 10.08 -9.51
N LYS A 54 -0.67 9.27 -8.65
CA LYS A 54 -0.86 7.83 -8.67
C LYS A 54 -2.29 7.42 -8.34
N PHE A 55 -2.90 8.01 -7.31
CA PHE A 55 -4.29 7.69 -6.94
C PHE A 55 -5.32 8.32 -7.89
N SER A 56 -5.07 9.50 -8.45
CA SER A 56 -6.03 10.15 -9.35
C SER A 56 -6.12 9.46 -10.72
N ASN A 57 -5.03 8.81 -11.15
CA ASN A 57 -4.98 8.08 -12.42
C ASN A 57 -5.40 6.61 -12.32
N HIS A 58 -5.70 6.12 -11.11
CA HIS A 58 -6.17 4.75 -10.90
C HIS A 58 -7.70 4.77 -10.80
N GLY A 59 -8.41 3.97 -11.61
CA GLY A 59 -9.88 4.03 -11.73
C GLY A 59 -10.64 3.91 -10.40
N ASP A 60 -10.15 3.06 -9.50
CA ASP A 60 -10.68 2.90 -8.13
C ASP A 60 -9.88 3.70 -7.07
N GLY A 61 -8.97 4.55 -7.51
CA GLY A 61 -7.94 5.17 -6.68
C GLY A 61 -8.45 6.28 -5.77
N GLU A 62 -9.57 6.95 -6.10
CA GLU A 62 -10.07 8.07 -5.29
C GLU A 62 -10.49 7.64 -3.88
N GLY A 63 -11.20 6.51 -3.75
CA GLY A 63 -11.57 5.97 -2.43
C GLY A 63 -10.36 5.45 -1.66
N MET A 64 -9.45 4.79 -2.38
CA MET A 64 -8.23 4.25 -1.77
C MET A 64 -7.22 5.31 -1.35
N PHE A 65 -7.31 6.53 -1.89
CA PHE A 65 -6.43 7.61 -1.47
C PHE A 65 -6.75 8.04 -0.03
N GLU A 66 -8.03 8.11 0.34
CA GLU A 66 -8.41 8.39 1.72
C GLU A 66 -7.94 7.27 2.65
N VAL A 67 -8.15 6.02 2.26
CA VAL A 67 -7.68 4.85 3.01
C VAL A 67 -6.18 4.94 3.26
N PHE A 68 -5.39 5.23 2.22
CA PHE A 68 -3.95 5.46 2.33
C PHE A 68 -3.62 6.56 3.34
N VAL A 69 -4.25 7.74 3.22
CA VAL A 69 -3.97 8.88 4.10
C VAL A 69 -4.23 8.54 5.57
N VAL A 70 -5.37 7.92 5.86
CA VAL A 70 -5.76 7.52 7.23
C VAL A 70 -4.84 6.41 7.74
N PHE A 71 -4.57 5.41 6.91
CA PHE A 71 -3.71 4.28 7.23
C PHE A 71 -2.29 4.75 7.57
N SER A 72 -1.71 5.62 6.75
CA SER A 72 -0.36 6.15 6.96
C SER A 72 -0.23 6.95 8.25
N MET A 73 -1.27 7.70 8.65
CA MET A 73 -1.28 8.37 9.95
C MET A 73 -1.37 7.38 11.11
N LYS A 74 -2.29 6.41 11.02
CA LYS A 74 -2.53 5.40 12.06
C LYS A 74 -1.30 4.53 12.33
N HIS A 75 -0.55 4.20 11.27
CA HIS A 75 0.65 3.35 11.35
C HIS A 75 1.97 4.13 11.40
N GLY A 76 1.92 5.45 11.60
CA GLY A 76 3.11 6.29 11.78
C GLY A 76 4.00 6.41 10.54
N LEU A 77 3.49 6.06 9.36
CA LEU A 77 4.26 6.02 8.11
C LEU A 77 4.65 7.41 7.61
N VAL A 78 3.88 8.45 7.96
CA VAL A 78 4.14 9.81 7.48
C VAL A 78 5.56 10.28 7.85
N HIS A 79 6.09 9.86 8.99
CA HIS A 79 7.46 10.17 9.38
C HIS A 79 8.49 9.57 8.42
N ASN A 80 8.27 8.34 7.95
CA ASN A 80 9.13 7.69 6.97
C ASN A 80 9.13 8.47 5.65
N TYR A 81 8.00 9.04 5.27
CA TYR A 81 7.87 9.82 4.03
C TYR A 81 8.67 11.13 4.12
N CYS A 82 8.68 11.78 5.29
CA CYS A 82 9.49 12.97 5.53
C CYS A 82 11.00 12.71 5.33
N ASN A 83 11.46 11.48 5.60
CA ASN A 83 12.88 11.13 5.48
C ASN A 83 13.32 10.94 4.02
N LEU A 84 12.39 10.71 3.09
CA LEU A 84 12.72 10.55 1.66
C LEU A 84 13.15 11.85 0.98
N LYS A 85 12.88 13.02 1.55
CA LYS A 85 13.25 14.32 0.96
C LYS A 85 14.75 14.51 0.76
N HIS A 86 15.57 13.74 1.47
CA HIS A 86 17.03 13.77 1.40
C HIS A 86 17.61 12.58 0.62
N SER A 87 16.74 11.71 0.08
CA SER A 87 17.17 10.55 -0.68
C SER A 87 17.39 10.89 -2.15
N GLU A 88 18.26 10.14 -2.81
CA GLU A 88 18.52 10.26 -4.25
C GLU A 88 17.30 9.93 -5.12
N VAL A 89 16.26 9.32 -4.54
CA VAL A 89 15.06 8.90 -5.28
C VAL A 89 13.97 9.98 -5.33
N ILE A 90 14.17 11.12 -4.66
CA ILE A 90 13.14 12.15 -4.47
C ILE A 90 12.64 12.77 -5.79
N ASP A 91 13.43 12.67 -6.86
CA ASP A 91 13.09 13.21 -8.18
C ASP A 91 12.44 12.18 -9.11
N SER A 92 12.19 10.94 -8.64
CA SER A 92 11.44 9.93 -9.39
C SER A 92 10.15 9.56 -8.65
N PRO A 93 8.98 10.05 -9.12
CA PRO A 93 7.68 9.67 -8.59
C PRO A 93 7.46 8.16 -8.52
N GLU A 94 7.94 7.42 -9.52
CA GLU A 94 7.82 5.97 -9.58
C GLU A 94 8.63 5.30 -8.48
N LEU A 95 9.89 5.72 -8.26
CA LEU A 95 10.72 5.19 -7.18
C LEU A 95 10.15 5.51 -5.81
N ILE A 96 9.63 6.72 -5.61
CA ILE A 96 8.92 7.10 -4.38
C ILE A 96 7.77 6.12 -4.13
N CYS A 97 6.91 5.91 -5.13
CA CYS A 97 5.75 5.02 -4.99
C CYS A 97 6.17 3.56 -4.74
N SER A 98 7.20 3.06 -5.42
CA SER A 98 7.74 1.71 -5.18
C SER A 98 8.26 1.53 -3.74
N ILE A 99 8.99 2.51 -3.20
CA ILE A 99 9.51 2.43 -1.81
C ILE A 99 8.35 2.42 -0.80
N ILE A 100 7.35 3.28 -0.99
CA ILE A 100 6.19 3.33 -0.10
C ILE A 100 5.33 2.07 -0.23
N SER A 101 5.16 1.56 -1.45
CA SER A 101 4.49 0.27 -1.70
C SER A 101 5.17 -0.86 -0.93
N GLN A 102 6.50 -0.92 -0.92
CA GLN A 102 7.23 -1.93 -0.16
C GLN A 102 7.04 -1.79 1.37
N GLN A 103 6.97 -0.56 1.90
CA GLN A 103 6.67 -0.34 3.32
C GLN A 103 5.28 -0.85 3.69
N LEU A 104 4.28 -0.56 2.86
CA LEU A 104 2.91 -1.06 3.05
C LEU A 104 2.85 -2.58 2.94
N TYR A 105 3.53 -3.16 1.95
CA TYR A 105 3.64 -4.60 1.79
C TYR A 105 4.21 -5.28 3.04
N ASN A 106 5.25 -4.70 3.65
CA ASN A 106 5.83 -5.23 4.88
C ASN A 106 4.83 -5.22 6.04
N ILE A 107 4.07 -4.14 6.23
CA ILE A 107 3.03 -4.06 7.26
C ILE A 107 1.91 -5.08 7.02
N GLY A 108 1.43 -5.17 5.77
CA GLY A 108 0.42 -6.16 5.38
C GLY A 108 0.90 -7.58 5.63
N THR A 109 2.17 -7.88 5.33
CA THR A 109 2.75 -9.22 5.53
C THR A 109 2.81 -9.60 7.00
N VAL A 110 3.18 -8.67 7.89
CA VAL A 110 3.14 -8.90 9.35
C VAL A 110 1.72 -9.20 9.80
N SER A 111 0.73 -8.42 9.37
CA SER A 111 -0.67 -8.65 9.77
C SER A 111 -1.29 -9.91 9.16
N LEU A 112 -0.87 -10.32 7.96
CA LEU A 112 -1.33 -11.56 7.35
C LEU A 112 -0.84 -12.78 8.14
N LYS A 113 0.38 -12.76 8.68
CA LYS A 113 0.87 -13.82 9.56
C LYS A 113 -0.01 -13.97 10.79
N GLU A 114 -0.41 -12.85 11.40
CA GLU A 114 -1.35 -12.87 12.53
C GLU A 114 -2.72 -13.42 12.12
N LEU A 115 -3.25 -13.07 10.94
CA LEU A 115 -4.50 -13.65 10.45
C LEU A 115 -4.45 -15.17 10.31
N LEU A 116 -3.36 -15.69 9.78
CA LEU A 116 -3.17 -17.13 9.59
C LEU A 116 -3.10 -17.86 10.94
N ILE A 117 -2.62 -17.22 12.01
CA ILE A 117 -2.65 -17.80 13.36
C ILE A 117 -4.07 -17.74 13.94
N LEU A 118 -4.79 -16.64 13.72
CA LEU A 118 -6.10 -16.41 14.35
C LEU A 118 -7.23 -17.23 13.71
N ILE A 119 -7.06 -17.72 12.48
CA ILE A 119 -8.10 -18.47 11.75
C ILE A 119 -8.42 -19.82 12.41
N ASP A 120 -7.44 -20.46 13.05
CA ASP A 120 -7.60 -21.77 13.73
C ASP A 120 -8.67 -21.73 14.84
N ASP A 121 -8.95 -20.54 15.37
CA ASP A 121 -9.94 -20.31 16.41
C ASP A 121 -10.67 -18.98 16.19
N LEU A 122 -11.26 -18.85 15.00
CA LEU A 122 -11.92 -17.62 14.57
C LEU A 122 -13.06 -17.20 15.52
N ALA A 123 -13.75 -18.16 16.13
CA ALA A 123 -14.88 -17.89 17.03
C ALA A 123 -14.44 -17.05 18.25
N ARG A 124 -13.29 -17.38 18.85
CA ARG A 124 -12.75 -16.64 20.00
C ARG A 124 -11.95 -15.40 19.59
N ASN A 125 -11.45 -15.36 18.36
CA ASN A 125 -10.55 -14.31 17.87
C ASN A 125 -11.18 -13.29 16.92
N LYS A 126 -12.50 -13.29 16.76
CA LYS A 126 -13.23 -12.52 15.73
C LYS A 126 -12.80 -11.05 15.60
N GLU A 127 -12.68 -10.31 16.69
CA GLU A 127 -12.34 -8.88 16.63
C GLU A 127 -10.87 -8.64 16.26
N LYS A 128 -9.94 -9.46 16.77
CA LYS A 128 -8.53 -9.42 16.34
C LYS A 128 -8.39 -9.79 14.88
N PHE A 129 -9.12 -10.82 14.44
CA PHE A 129 -9.15 -11.23 13.04
C PHE A 129 -9.63 -10.08 12.15
N LYS A 130 -10.77 -9.46 12.46
CA LYS A 130 -11.26 -8.29 11.70
C LYS A 130 -10.24 -7.16 11.66
N HIS A 131 -9.57 -6.88 12.78
CA HIS A 131 -8.56 -5.84 12.86
C HIS A 131 -7.38 -6.09 11.90
N HIS A 132 -6.77 -7.28 11.97
CA HIS A 132 -5.67 -7.62 11.07
C HIS A 132 -6.12 -7.76 9.63
N TYR A 133 -7.36 -8.20 9.38
CA TYR A 133 -7.93 -8.29 8.05
C TYR A 133 -8.05 -6.92 7.40
N SER A 134 -8.57 -5.92 8.14
CA SER A 134 -8.59 -4.53 7.68
C SER A 134 -7.18 -4.04 7.35
N ILE A 135 -6.19 -4.31 8.21
CA ILE A 135 -4.80 -3.88 7.93
C ILE A 135 -4.25 -4.53 6.66
N VAL A 136 -4.49 -5.83 6.48
CA VAL A 136 -4.06 -6.58 5.29
C VAL A 136 -4.66 -6.00 4.02
N MET A 137 -5.98 -5.75 4.02
CA MET A 137 -6.67 -5.19 2.86
C MET A 137 -6.17 -3.78 2.55
N ASP A 138 -6.20 -2.88 3.53
CA ASP A 138 -5.80 -1.48 3.37
C ASP A 138 -4.34 -1.40 2.89
N ALA A 139 -3.44 -2.18 3.48
CA ALA A 139 -2.02 -2.15 3.14
C ALA A 139 -1.74 -2.68 1.73
N PHE A 140 -2.26 -3.88 1.39
CA PHE A 140 -1.93 -4.49 0.11
C PHE A 140 -2.67 -3.85 -1.07
N GLU A 141 -3.94 -3.46 -0.93
CA GLU A 141 -4.67 -2.77 -2.01
C GLU A 141 -4.00 -1.41 -2.30
N THR A 142 -3.57 -0.71 -1.26
CA THR A 142 -2.80 0.53 -1.44
C THR A 142 -1.43 0.28 -2.05
N ALA A 143 -0.73 -0.78 -1.65
CA ALA A 143 0.58 -1.13 -2.19
C ALA A 143 0.52 -1.39 -3.71
N VAL A 144 -0.49 -2.14 -4.19
CA VAL A 144 -0.63 -2.42 -5.63
C VAL A 144 -1.07 -1.19 -6.44
N ILE A 145 -1.81 -0.26 -5.82
CA ILE A 145 -2.11 1.02 -6.47
C ILE A 145 -0.83 1.84 -6.63
N LEU A 146 0.02 1.89 -5.61
CA LEU A 146 1.28 2.64 -5.67
C LEU A 146 2.31 2.01 -6.62
N ASP A 147 2.44 0.69 -6.60
CA ASP A 147 3.30 -0.06 -7.50
C ASP A 147 2.57 -1.31 -8.01
N ASP A 148 2.10 -1.24 -9.25
CA ASP A 148 1.33 -2.29 -9.91
C ASP A 148 2.18 -3.54 -10.19
N LYS A 149 3.50 -3.43 -10.07
CA LYS A 149 4.45 -4.55 -10.23
C LYS A 149 4.61 -5.38 -8.96
N GLN A 150 4.02 -4.96 -7.83
CA GLN A 150 4.08 -5.69 -6.56
C GLN A 150 3.25 -6.98 -6.59
N PHE A 151 3.62 -7.96 -7.43
CA PHE A 151 2.90 -9.23 -7.61
C PHE A 151 2.67 -9.98 -6.29
N SER A 152 3.61 -9.89 -5.33
CA SER A 152 3.47 -10.55 -4.03
C SER A 152 2.29 -9.99 -3.21
N ALA A 153 1.94 -8.71 -3.38
CA ALA A 153 0.76 -8.14 -2.73
C ALA A 153 -0.53 -8.71 -3.31
N TYR A 154 -0.60 -8.97 -4.62
CA TYR A 154 -1.73 -9.66 -5.25
C TYR A 154 -1.89 -11.09 -4.70
N ALA A 155 -0.78 -11.83 -4.54
CA ALA A 155 -0.82 -13.16 -3.93
C ALA A 155 -1.34 -13.13 -2.50
N ASN A 156 -0.88 -12.18 -1.69
CA ASN A 156 -1.33 -12.03 -0.32
C ASN A 156 -2.80 -11.58 -0.22
N LEU A 157 -3.28 -10.75 -1.15
CA LEU A 157 -4.70 -10.40 -1.25
C LEU A 157 -5.56 -11.62 -1.59
N ALA A 158 -5.11 -12.46 -2.52
CA ALA A 158 -5.80 -13.71 -2.85
C ALA A 158 -5.90 -14.62 -1.61
N ILE A 159 -4.79 -14.83 -0.89
CA ILE A 159 -4.78 -15.61 0.36
C ILE A 159 -5.77 -15.02 1.38
N ALA A 160 -5.74 -13.70 1.60
CA ALA A 160 -6.64 -13.06 2.56
C ALA A 160 -8.12 -13.27 2.19
N LYS A 161 -8.49 -13.17 0.91
CA LYS A 161 -9.86 -13.44 0.42
C LYS A 161 -10.23 -14.92 0.58
N MET A 162 -9.31 -15.82 0.32
CA MET A 162 -9.51 -17.26 0.51
C MET A 162 -9.83 -17.60 1.97
N LEU A 163 -9.18 -16.96 2.95
CA LEU A 163 -9.45 -17.18 4.38
C LEU A 163 -10.91 -16.84 4.78
N LEU A 164 -11.59 -16.02 3.99
CA LEU A 164 -13.01 -15.69 4.17
C LEU A 164 -13.95 -16.49 3.26
N ASN A 165 -13.45 -17.54 2.60
CA ASN A 165 -14.18 -18.31 1.59
C ASN A 165 -14.71 -17.45 0.42
N LYS A 166 -14.07 -16.30 0.15
CA LYS A 166 -14.39 -15.43 -0.99
C LYS A 166 -13.62 -15.89 -2.22
N PHE A 167 -13.94 -17.09 -2.71
CA PHE A 167 -13.15 -17.77 -3.74
C PHE A 167 -13.10 -17.01 -5.07
N ASP A 168 -14.19 -16.37 -5.49
CA ASP A 168 -14.20 -15.53 -6.70
C ASP A 168 -13.24 -14.34 -6.61
N GLU A 169 -13.30 -13.59 -5.50
CA GLU A 169 -12.40 -12.45 -5.26
C GLU A 169 -10.94 -12.92 -5.15
N SER A 170 -10.70 -14.06 -4.50
CA SER A 170 -9.38 -14.68 -4.41
C SER A 170 -8.82 -15.03 -5.79
N LEU A 171 -9.64 -15.67 -6.64
CA LEU A 171 -9.25 -16.07 -8.00
C LEU A 171 -8.91 -14.84 -8.85
N GLN A 172 -9.70 -13.77 -8.76
CA GLN A 172 -9.42 -12.52 -9.46
C GLN A 172 -8.06 -11.93 -9.08
N TYR A 173 -7.74 -11.88 -7.79
CA TYR A 173 -6.44 -11.37 -7.33
C TYR A 173 -5.29 -12.29 -7.75
N ALA A 174 -5.45 -13.61 -7.66
CA ALA A 174 -4.42 -14.55 -8.07
C ALA A 174 -4.11 -14.44 -9.57
N MET A 175 -5.14 -14.33 -10.41
CA MET A 175 -4.99 -14.12 -11.85
C MET A 175 -4.32 -12.77 -12.19
N LYS A 176 -4.64 -11.70 -11.47
CA LYS A 176 -3.97 -10.40 -11.61
C LYS A 176 -2.47 -10.51 -11.28
N GLY A 177 -2.11 -11.20 -10.20
CA GLY A 177 -0.70 -11.45 -9.84
C GLY A 177 0.06 -12.20 -10.94
N LEU A 178 -0.53 -13.26 -11.51
CA LEU A 178 0.06 -14.01 -12.63
C LEU A 178 0.23 -13.16 -13.88
N TYR A 179 -0.75 -12.31 -14.19
CA TYR A 179 -0.66 -11.37 -15.30
C TYR A 179 0.53 -10.42 -15.13
N VAL A 180 0.69 -9.84 -13.93
CA VAL A 180 1.83 -8.95 -13.63
C VAL A 180 3.16 -9.67 -13.77
N ILE A 181 3.29 -10.89 -13.24
CA ILE A 181 4.51 -11.71 -13.40
C ILE A 181 4.83 -11.93 -14.87
N ARG A 182 3.83 -12.29 -15.68
CA ARG A 182 3.99 -12.50 -17.12
C ARG A 182 4.50 -11.24 -17.83
N GLU A 183 3.93 -10.07 -17.51
CA GLU A 183 4.35 -8.81 -18.12
C GLU A 183 5.78 -8.42 -17.69
N ILE A 184 6.13 -8.62 -16.42
CA ILE A 184 7.50 -8.43 -15.92
C ILE A 184 8.49 -9.31 -16.70
N LYS A 185 8.20 -10.60 -16.86
CA LYS A 185 9.04 -11.55 -17.62
C LYS A 185 9.14 -11.17 -19.10
N LYS A 186 8.02 -10.85 -19.73
CA LYS A 186 7.93 -10.52 -21.17
C LYS A 186 8.68 -9.24 -21.52
N LEU A 187 8.52 -8.20 -20.70
CA LEU A 187 9.09 -6.88 -20.96
C LEU A 187 10.48 -6.71 -20.35
N ASN A 188 10.97 -7.72 -19.61
CA ASN A 188 12.23 -7.69 -18.86
C ASN A 188 12.33 -6.43 -17.96
N ILE A 189 11.19 -6.01 -17.42
CA ILE A 189 11.09 -4.86 -16.52
C ILE A 189 11.57 -5.32 -15.15
N PRO A 190 12.35 -4.53 -14.40
CA PRO A 190 12.67 -4.89 -13.04
C PRO A 190 11.41 -4.85 -12.16
N PHE A 191 11.25 -5.84 -11.27
CA PHE A 191 10.13 -5.92 -10.34
C PHE A 191 9.96 -4.64 -9.50
N HIS A 192 11.08 -4.00 -9.16
CA HIS A 192 11.10 -2.64 -8.64
C HIS A 192 12.10 -1.79 -9.42
N LEU A 193 11.78 -0.51 -9.60
CA LEU A 193 12.67 0.42 -10.27
C LEU A 193 13.90 0.80 -9.41
N SER A 194 13.95 0.39 -8.14
CA SER A 194 15.03 0.76 -7.22
C SER A 194 16.33 0.00 -7.47
N LYS A 195 17.45 0.74 -7.41
CA LYS A 195 18.82 0.19 -7.38
C LYS A 195 19.31 -0.15 -5.97
N SER A 196 18.49 0.07 -4.93
CA SER A 196 18.87 -0.23 -3.53
C SER A 196 19.08 -1.72 -3.32
N ASP A 197 20.19 -2.09 -2.68
CA ASP A 197 20.50 -3.47 -2.30
C ASP A 197 19.45 -4.05 -1.33
N GLU A 198 18.74 -3.20 -0.58
CA GLU A 198 17.62 -3.61 0.30
C GLU A 198 16.40 -4.13 -0.48
N ILE A 199 16.31 -3.81 -1.79
CA ILE A 199 15.21 -4.16 -2.68
C ILE A 199 15.61 -5.25 -3.71
N LYS A 200 16.92 -5.57 -3.81
CA LYS A 200 17.48 -6.53 -4.78
C LYS A 200 16.95 -7.97 -4.65
N ASN A 201 16.38 -8.37 -3.52
CA ASN A 201 15.94 -9.75 -3.25
C ASN A 201 14.64 -10.17 -3.97
N ALA A 202 14.09 -9.34 -4.84
CA ALA A 202 12.77 -9.60 -5.42
C ALA A 202 12.77 -10.35 -6.76
N LYS A 203 13.89 -10.37 -7.51
CA LYS A 203 14.02 -11.27 -8.67
C LYS A 203 14.08 -12.74 -8.24
N GLU A 204 14.59 -13.01 -7.05
CA GLU A 204 14.85 -14.36 -6.54
C GLU A 204 13.56 -15.14 -6.20
N ASN A 205 12.40 -14.48 -6.17
CA ASN A 205 11.13 -15.11 -5.80
C ASN A 205 10.04 -15.03 -6.89
N ILE A 206 10.34 -14.58 -8.11
CA ILE A 206 9.33 -14.49 -9.19
C ILE A 206 8.79 -15.88 -9.55
N GLU A 207 9.68 -16.86 -9.72
CA GLU A 207 9.29 -18.24 -10.07
C GLU A 207 8.50 -18.89 -8.95
N GLU A 208 8.97 -18.77 -7.70
CA GLU A 208 8.25 -19.28 -6.53
C GLU A 208 6.86 -18.65 -6.38
N ALA A 209 6.75 -17.34 -6.61
CA ALA A 209 5.47 -16.64 -6.55
C ALA A 209 4.53 -17.06 -7.69
N GLU A 210 5.06 -17.27 -8.90
CA GLU A 210 4.29 -17.77 -10.04
C GLU A 210 3.76 -19.18 -9.76
N ASP A 211 4.59 -20.07 -9.23
CA ASP A 211 4.20 -21.43 -8.87
C ASP A 211 3.10 -21.43 -7.80
N LYS A 212 3.29 -20.64 -6.72
CA LYS A 212 2.29 -20.50 -5.65
C LYS A 212 0.96 -19.98 -6.17
N LEU A 213 0.99 -18.94 -7.01
CA LEU A 213 -0.21 -18.36 -7.60
C LEU A 213 -0.89 -19.33 -8.58
N SER A 214 -0.12 -20.07 -9.37
CA SER A 214 -0.65 -21.05 -10.33
C SER A 214 -1.36 -22.19 -9.60
N ASN A 215 -0.74 -22.72 -8.53
CA ASN A 215 -1.36 -23.74 -7.68
C ASN A 215 -2.63 -23.22 -7.01
N LEU A 216 -2.59 -21.99 -6.47
CA LEU A 216 -3.77 -21.37 -5.87
C LEU A 216 -4.93 -21.20 -6.87
N VAL A 217 -4.65 -20.80 -8.12
CA VAL A 217 -5.67 -20.70 -9.18
C VAL A 217 -6.31 -22.05 -9.46
N LEU A 218 -5.51 -23.12 -9.58
CA LEU A 218 -6.03 -24.48 -9.81
C LEU A 218 -6.94 -24.92 -8.67
N ASP A 219 -6.50 -24.73 -7.43
CA ASP A 219 -7.29 -25.08 -6.24
C ASP A 219 -8.62 -24.32 -6.17
N LEU A 220 -8.61 -23.01 -6.45
CA LEU A 220 -9.80 -22.17 -6.46
C LEU A 220 -10.77 -22.56 -7.58
N GLN A 221 -10.26 -22.87 -8.77
CA GLN A 221 -11.10 -23.33 -9.89
C GLN A 221 -11.80 -24.64 -9.60
N ASN A 222 -11.15 -25.56 -8.89
CA ASN A 222 -11.78 -26.79 -8.44
C ASN A 222 -12.89 -26.49 -7.41
N LYS A 223 -12.60 -25.66 -6.41
CA LYS A 223 -13.58 -25.26 -5.37
C LYS A 223 -14.82 -24.54 -5.92
N LEU A 224 -14.70 -23.83 -7.04
CA LEU A 224 -15.81 -23.12 -7.67
C LEU A 224 -16.68 -24.01 -8.58
N ARG A 225 -16.25 -25.24 -8.86
CA ARG A 225 -17.03 -26.23 -9.64
C ARG A 225 -17.89 -27.14 -8.77
N ASP A 226 -17.54 -27.26 -7.49
CA ASP A 226 -18.25 -28.05 -6.47
C ASP A 226 -19.40 -27.25 -5.83
#